data_AF-A0A3L8RUH0-F1
#
_entry.id   AF-A0A3L8RUH0-F1
#
_cell.length_a   1.000
_cell.length_b   1.000
_cell.length_c   1.000
_cell.angle_alpha   90.00
_cell.angle_beta   90.00
_cell.angle_gamma   90.00
#
_symmetry.space_group_name_H-M   'P 1'
#
loop_
_entity.id
_entity.type
_entity.pdbx_description
1 polymer ?
#
loop_
_entity_poly.entity_id
_entity_poly.type
_entity_poly.pdbx_seq_one_letter_code
_entity_poly.pdbx_strand_id
1 'polypeptide(L)' 'MGTGVPAPPYPKIPGFASQPTETERCIESLLAVFQRYAGREGSAVTLSKREFRAFMDTELAAFTKVRE' A
#
# COMPACT_ATOMS: atom_id res chain seq x y z
N MET A 1 42.13 -12.55 12.94
CA MET A 1 42.44 -11.32 12.19
C MET A 1 41.53 -11.29 10.97
N GLY A 2 40.36 -10.65 11.09
CA GLY A 2 39.41 -10.54 9.97
C GLY A 2 39.69 -9.24 9.23
N THR A 3 40.11 -9.32 7.98
CA THR A 3 40.26 -8.15 7.10
C THR A 3 38.87 -7.67 6.71
N GLY A 4 38.29 -6.76 7.49
CA GLY A 4 37.10 -6.03 7.09
C GLY A 4 37.43 -5.15 5.89
N VAL A 5 36.91 -5.50 4.71
CA VAL A 5 37.02 -4.64 3.53
C VAL A 5 36.24 -3.36 3.84
N PRO A 6 36.87 -2.17 3.75
CA PRO A 6 36.14 -0.92 3.95
C PRO A 6 35.08 -0.80 2.85
N ALA A 7 33.82 -0.66 3.25
CA ALA A 7 32.73 -0.40 2.31
C ALA A 7 33.07 0.87 1.52
N PRO A 8 32.92 0.88 0.17
CA PRO A 8 33.18 2.08 -0.61
C PRO A 8 32.26 3.21 -0.11
N PRO A 9 32.73 4.47 -0.11
CA PRO A 9 31.90 5.61 0.24
C PRO A 9 30.89 5.80 -0.88
N TYR A 10 29.76 5.08 -0.82
CA TYR A 10 28.60 5.46 -1.59
C TYR A 10 28.25 6.89 -1.15
N PRO A 11 28.19 7.87 -2.08
CA PRO A 11 27.72 9.19 -1.73
C PRO A 11 26.30 9.04 -1.17
N LYS A 12 26.14 9.28 0.14
CA LYS A 12 24.83 9.39 0.76
C LYS A 12 24.27 10.73 0.31
N ILE A 13 23.65 10.78 -0.88
CA ILE A 13 23.03 11.99 -1.41
C ILE A 13 21.87 12.35 -0.49
N PRO A 14 21.99 13.39 0.37
CA PRO A 14 20.91 13.78 1.25
C PRO A 14 19.83 14.43 0.38
N GLY A 15 18.65 13.81 0.30
CA GLY A 15 17.53 14.35 -0.48
C GLY A 15 17.09 13.53 -1.68
N PHE A 16 17.69 12.37 -1.96
CA PHE A 16 17.14 11.42 -2.94
C PHE A 16 16.07 10.53 -2.30
N ALA A 17 15.08 11.11 -1.61
CA ALA A 17 13.79 10.45 -1.56
C ALA A 17 13.22 10.60 -2.98
N SER A 18 13.52 9.63 -3.84
CA SER A 18 12.95 9.58 -5.19
C SER A 18 11.44 9.76 -5.05
N GLN A 19 10.87 10.74 -5.75
CA GLN A 19 9.42 10.87 -5.74
C GLN A 19 8.81 9.52 -6.12
N PRO A 20 7.77 9.06 -5.41
CA PRO A 20 7.18 7.78 -5.69
C PRO A 20 6.66 7.78 -7.13
N THR A 21 7.01 6.72 -7.84
CA THR A 21 6.52 6.44 -9.19
C THR A 21 5.00 6.37 -9.19
N GLU A 22 4.39 6.47 -10.37
CA GLU A 22 2.94 6.34 -10.50
C GLU A 22 2.44 5.00 -9.95
N THR A 23 3.19 3.92 -10.20
CA THR A 23 2.89 2.59 -9.67
C THR A 23 2.94 2.54 -8.15
N GLU A 24 3.97 3.13 -7.53
CA GLU A 24 4.08 3.18 -6.06
C GLU A 24 2.93 3.99 -5.44
N ARG A 25 2.59 5.14 -6.03
CA ARG A 25 1.44 5.94 -5.61
C ARG A 25 0.11 5.20 -5.76
N CYS A 26 -0.02 4.40 -6.82
CA CYS A 26 -1.18 3.55 -7.03
C CYS A 26 -1.29 2.48 -5.93
N ILE A 27 -0.19 1.79 -5.61
CA ILE A 27 -0.13 0.79 -4.53
C ILE A 27 -0.44 1.43 -3.17
N GLU A 28 0.13 2.60 -2.87
CA GLU A 28 -0.18 3.37 -1.65
C GLU A 28 -1.66 3.72 -1.57
N SER A 29 -2.27 4.13 -2.69
CA SER A 29 -3.70 4.43 -2.75
C SER A 29 -4.55 3.18 -2.46
N LEU A 30 -4.18 2.02 -3.00
CA LEU A 30 -4.86 0.75 -2.72
C LEU A 30 -4.78 0.38 -1.23
N LEU A 31 -3.60 0.54 -0.61
CA LEU A 31 -3.40 0.29 0.82
C LEU A 31 -4.19 1.26 1.69
N ALA A 32 -4.20 2.54 1.36
CA ALA A 32 -4.95 3.56 2.10
C ALA A 32 -6.45 3.27 2.08
N VAL A 33 -6.99 2.87 0.92
CA VAL A 33 -8.39 2.45 0.81
C VAL A 33 -8.64 1.20 1.63
N PHE A 34 -7.79 0.16 1.56
CA PHE A 34 -7.94 -1.04 2.39
C PHE A 34 -8.00 -0.70 3.88
N GLN A 35 -7.04 0.11 4.36
CA GLN A 35 -6.93 0.52 5.76
C GLN A 35 -8.12 1.37 6.23
N ARG A 36 -8.80 2.09 5.33
CA ARG A 36 -10.02 2.85 5.65
C ARG A 36 -11.18 1.94 6.08
N TYR A 37 -11.23 0.71 5.56
CA TYR A 37 -12.29 -0.24 5.86
C TYR A 37 -11.88 -1.27 6.93
N ALA A 38 -10.59 -1.62 7.03
CA ALA A 38 -10.08 -2.58 8.00
C ALA A 38 -10.12 -2.05 9.44
N GLY A 39 -10.30 -2.94 10.41
CA GLY A 39 -10.22 -2.62 11.84
C GLY A 39 -11.44 -1.91 12.44
N ARG A 40 -12.56 -1.79 11.73
CA ARG A 40 -13.82 -1.23 12.26
C ARG A 40 -14.55 -2.24 13.14
N GLU A 41 -14.40 -3.53 12.88
CA GLU A 41 -15.06 -4.64 13.59
C GLU A 41 -14.07 -5.61 14.25
N GLY A 42 -12.77 -5.47 14.02
CA GLY A 42 -11.77 -6.37 14.58
C GLY A 42 -10.33 -6.01 14.21
N SER A 43 -9.67 -6.90 13.46
CA SER A 43 -8.25 -6.75 13.09
C SER A 43 -8.04 -5.61 12.09
N ALA A 44 -7.07 -4.74 12.36
CA ALA A 44 -6.67 -3.65 11.45
C ALA A 44 -5.89 -4.13 10.21
N VAL A 45 -5.55 -5.42 10.14
CA VAL A 45 -4.77 -6.01 9.02
C VAL A 45 -5.59 -6.97 8.15
N THR A 46 -6.88 -7.12 8.43
CA THR A 46 -7.81 -7.94 7.64
C THR A 46 -9.15 -7.24 7.48
N LEU A 47 -9.94 -7.62 6.49
CA LEU A 47 -11.33 -7.18 6.37
C LEU A 47 -12.28 -8.29 6.81
N SER A 48 -13.21 -7.97 7.71
CA SER A 48 -14.37 -8.80 8.00
C SER A 48 -15.25 -8.93 6.75
N LYS A 49 -16.15 -9.93 6.72
CA LYS A 49 -17.11 -10.07 5.62
C LYS A 49 -17.95 -8.79 5.40
N ARG A 50 -18.28 -8.08 6.48
CA ARG A 50 -19.08 -6.85 6.44
C ARG A 50 -18.24 -5.66 5.93
N GLU A 51 -17.01 -5.53 6.42
CA GLU A 51 -16.06 -4.51 5.96
C GLU A 51 -15.72 -4.67 4.48
N PHE A 52 -15.46 -5.92 4.05
CA PHE A 52 -15.19 -6.24 2.65
C PHE A 52 -16.40 -5.95 1.75
N ARG A 53 -17.62 -6.27 2.21
CA ARG A 53 -18.83 -5.96 1.45
C ARG A 53 -18.99 -4.45 1.25
N ALA A 54 -18.78 -3.66 2.29
CA ALA A 54 -18.83 -2.20 2.20
C ALA A 54 -17.76 -1.65 1.23
N PHE A 55 -16.54 -2.19 1.26
CA PHE A 55 -15.48 -1.86 0.30
C PHE A 55 -15.91 -2.15 -1.16
N MET A 56 -16.42 -3.35 -1.45
CA MET A 56 -16.84 -3.75 -2.81
C MET A 56 -17.99 -2.89 -3.34
N ASP A 57 -19.00 -2.65 -2.50
CA ASP A 57 -20.21 -1.91 -2.88
C ASP A 57 -19.94 -0.40 -3.08
N THR A 58 -18.81 0.12 -2.58
CA THR A 58 -18.48 1.56 -2.65
C THR A 58 -17.33 1.83 -3.62
N GLU A 59 -16.16 1.26 -3.35
CA GLU A 59 -14.93 1.56 -4.10
C GLU A 59 -14.91 0.85 -5.46
N LEU A 60 -15.57 -0.31 -5.55
CA LEU A 60 -15.58 -1.15 -6.75
C LEU A 60 -16.95 -1.21 -7.45
N ALA A 61 -17.92 -0.39 -7.02
CA ALA A 61 -19.27 -0.35 -7.57
C ALA A 61 -19.30 -0.19 -9.10
N ALA A 62 -18.38 0.61 -9.64
CA ALA A 62 -18.27 0.87 -11.08
C ALA A 62 -17.78 -0.35 -11.89
N PHE A 63 -17.11 -1.30 -11.24
CA PHE A 63 -16.56 -2.52 -11.85
C PHE A 63 -17.47 -3.74 -11.61
N THR A 64 -18.33 -3.70 -10.60
CA THR A 64 -19.19 -4.81 -10.20
C THR A 64 -20.60 -4.74 -10.79
N LYS A 65 -21.00 -3.60 -11.38
CA LYS A 65 -22.18 -3.56 -12.25
C LYS A 65 -21.90 -4.35 -13.51
N VAL A 66 -22.56 -5.50 -13.64
CA VAL A 66 -22.65 -6.26 -14.90
C VAL A 66 -23.14 -5.29 -15.97
N ARG A 67 -22.31 -5.04 -16.99
CA ARG A 67 -22.73 -4.29 -18.17
C ARG A 67 -23.49 -5.28 -19.06
N GLU A 68 -24.75 -4.95 -19.38
CA GLU A 68 -25.57 -5.68 -20.35
C GLU A 68 -24.94 -5.62 -21.75
#